data_AF-A0A6P8XYE3-F1
#
_entry.id   AF-A0A6P8XYE3-F1
#
_cell.length_a   1.000
_cell.length_b   1.000
_cell.length_c   1.000
_cell.angle_alpha   90.00
_cell.angle_beta   90.00
_cell.angle_gamma   90.00
#
_symmetry.space_group_name_H-M   'P 1'
#
loop_
_entity.id
_entity.type
_entity.pdbx_description
1 polymer ?
#
loop_
_entity_poly.entity_id
_entity_poly.type
_entity_poly.pdbx_seq_one_letter_code
_entity_poly.pdbx_strand_id
1 'polypeptide(L)'
;MPRPVLLIHGGAGDITDARVAGKFKGIKEALRAAWHHLEEQEEVPKSDKDCALDAVEAAVRSMELDEAFNAGYGACLNTDQQVEMEASLMEGRNLRAGCVTLLQDVMHPITVARRLMEKQRHVFIGGSAAQQLALSTGSERLRPGALITDSAKQALHEFKQQQAAGIDTTYARTELDDARTDPKGDTVGAVAMDRHGHIVVGTSTGGITGKWPGRIGDTPLLGCGTYADNTIGGVSTTGHGETIMRYNLAQRILAAIQHKGLSAQAAADQECQLMTKRIGGTGGAIVVDHIGGLGISFTSHRMAWGYVQDGIIHYGIDHNEMLQEPFTT
;
A
#
# COMPACT_ATOMS: atom_id res chain seq x y z
N MET A 1 17.69 13.22 -17.91
CA MET A 1 16.54 13.22 -16.98
C MET A 1 16.33 11.78 -16.55
N PRO A 2 16.04 11.50 -15.26
CA PRO A 2 15.71 10.15 -14.82
C PRO A 2 14.51 9.60 -15.62
N ARG A 3 14.51 8.29 -15.88
CA ARG A 3 13.34 7.64 -16.48
C ARG A 3 12.21 7.62 -15.44
N PRO A 4 10.96 7.90 -15.83
CA PRO A 4 9.84 7.71 -14.92
C PRO A 4 9.74 6.26 -14.45
N VAL A 5 9.37 6.08 -13.19
CA VAL A 5 9.23 4.78 -12.55
C VAL A 5 7.87 4.74 -11.87
N LEU A 6 7.18 3.62 -12.00
CA LEU A 6 5.98 3.30 -11.23
C LEU A 6 6.09 1.87 -10.75
N LEU A 7 6.14 1.68 -9.44
CA LEU A 7 6.15 0.37 -8.79
C LEU A 7 4.97 0.32 -7.80
N ILE A 8 4.21 -0.76 -7.83
CA ILE A 8 3.03 -0.96 -6.97
C ILE A 8 3.04 -2.33 -6.29
N HIS A 9 2.35 -2.45 -5.17
CA HIS A 9 2.03 -3.72 -4.54
C HIS A 9 0.54 -3.84 -4.21
N GLY A 10 0.06 -5.08 -4.28
CA GLY A 10 -1.30 -5.50 -3.97
C GLY A 10 -1.39 -6.28 -2.66
N GLY A 11 -0.34 -6.21 -1.83
CA GLY A 11 -0.27 -6.78 -0.48
C GLY A 11 0.56 -8.05 -0.38
N ALA A 12 1.07 -8.28 0.83
CA ALA A 12 1.95 -9.39 1.21
C ALA A 12 1.26 -10.27 2.24
N GLY A 13 1.22 -11.59 1.99
CA GLY A 13 0.54 -12.56 2.83
C GLY A 13 0.15 -13.82 2.05
N ASP A 14 -0.75 -14.61 2.65
CA ASP A 14 -1.19 -15.90 2.11
C ASP A 14 -2.20 -15.70 0.97
N ILE A 15 -1.69 -15.27 -0.18
CA ILE A 15 -2.52 -15.13 -1.37
C ILE A 15 -2.76 -16.52 -1.95
N THR A 16 -3.95 -17.08 -1.75
CA THR A 16 -4.32 -18.39 -2.30
C THR A 16 -4.30 -18.40 -3.83
N ASP A 17 -4.09 -19.58 -4.44
CA ASP A 17 -4.06 -19.75 -5.91
C ASP A 17 -5.34 -19.20 -6.59
N ALA A 18 -6.48 -19.33 -5.93
CA ALA A 18 -7.76 -18.82 -6.43
C ALA A 18 -7.79 -17.28 -6.57
N ARG A 19 -6.97 -16.55 -5.80
CA ARG A 19 -6.90 -15.08 -5.81
C ARG A 19 -5.84 -14.54 -6.77
N VAL A 20 -4.89 -15.36 -7.20
CA VAL A 20 -3.76 -14.94 -8.06
C VAL A 20 -4.24 -14.24 -9.33
N ALA A 21 -5.21 -14.82 -10.04
CA ALA A 21 -5.72 -14.24 -11.28
C ALA A 21 -6.36 -12.85 -11.07
N GLY A 22 -7.11 -12.67 -9.98
CA GLY A 22 -7.71 -11.38 -9.60
C GLY A 22 -6.64 -10.35 -9.25
N LYS A 23 -5.62 -10.74 -8.46
CA LYS A 23 -4.48 -9.87 -8.12
C LYS A 23 -3.72 -9.41 -9.36
N PHE A 24 -3.40 -10.32 -10.28
CA PHE A 24 -2.72 -9.97 -11.53
C PHE A 24 -3.56 -9.02 -12.38
N LYS A 25 -4.87 -9.26 -12.51
CA LYS A 25 -5.75 -8.34 -13.22
C LYS A 25 -5.70 -6.94 -12.59
N GLY A 26 -5.93 -6.84 -11.29
CA GLY A 26 -5.98 -5.57 -10.57
C GLY A 26 -4.66 -4.80 -10.56
N ILE A 27 -3.52 -5.49 -10.40
CA ILE A 27 -2.18 -4.87 -10.50
C ILE A 27 -2.01 -4.22 -11.88
N LYS A 28 -2.37 -4.93 -12.95
CA LYS A 28 -2.21 -4.43 -14.31
C LYS A 28 -3.17 -3.28 -14.62
N GLU A 29 -4.39 -3.30 -14.11
CA GLU A 29 -5.34 -2.18 -14.22
C GLU A 29 -4.83 -0.95 -13.47
N ALA A 30 -4.31 -1.12 -12.26
CA ALA A 30 -3.73 -0.03 -11.46
C ALA A 30 -2.49 0.59 -12.11
N LEU A 31 -1.61 -0.23 -12.70
CA LEU A 31 -0.48 0.28 -13.48
C LEU A 31 -0.93 1.10 -14.69
N ARG A 32 -1.93 0.63 -15.44
CA ARG A 32 -2.48 1.37 -16.58
C ARG A 32 -3.11 2.70 -16.16
N ALA A 33 -3.91 2.69 -15.09
CA ALA A 33 -4.56 3.89 -14.57
C ALA A 33 -3.54 4.98 -14.18
N ALA A 34 -2.38 4.59 -13.68
CA ALA A 34 -1.36 5.51 -13.19
C ALA A 34 -0.33 5.92 -14.24
N TRP A 35 0.07 5.00 -15.14
CA TRP A 35 1.20 5.23 -16.05
C TRP A 35 1.00 6.41 -17.00
N HIS A 36 -0.24 6.66 -17.44
CA HIS A 36 -0.59 7.81 -18.27
C HIS A 36 -0.30 9.17 -17.63
N HIS A 37 -0.21 9.24 -16.29
CA HIS A 37 0.18 10.47 -15.59
C HIS A 37 1.70 10.72 -15.67
N LEU A 38 2.50 9.66 -15.86
CA LEU A 38 3.95 9.72 -15.93
C LEU A 38 4.47 9.85 -17.39
N GLU A 39 3.72 9.35 -18.38
CA GLU A 39 4.01 9.57 -19.79
C GLU A 39 3.85 11.05 -20.18
N GLU A 40 4.73 11.57 -21.06
CA GLU A 40 4.70 12.99 -21.45
C GLU A 40 3.36 13.38 -22.06
N GLN A 41 2.80 14.48 -21.58
CA GLN A 41 2.02 15.37 -22.43
C GLN A 41 2.93 16.55 -22.76
N GLU A 42 3.43 16.60 -24.01
CA GLU A 42 4.37 17.63 -24.51
C GLU A 42 3.83 19.07 -24.37
N GLU A 43 2.53 19.25 -24.07
CA GLU A 43 1.84 20.54 -24.15
C GLU A 43 1.43 21.16 -22.80
N VAL A 44 1.70 20.52 -21.64
CA VAL A 44 1.29 21.09 -20.34
C VAL A 44 2.42 21.95 -19.73
N PRO A 45 2.15 23.23 -19.37
CA PRO A 45 3.13 24.08 -18.69
C PRO A 45 3.68 23.44 -17.41
N LYS A 46 5.02 23.46 -17.28
CA LYS A 46 5.85 22.76 -16.27
C LYS A 46 5.60 23.12 -14.80
N SER A 47 4.78 24.12 -14.47
CA SER A 47 4.72 24.67 -13.10
C SER A 47 3.62 24.09 -12.20
N ASP A 48 2.58 23.45 -12.73
CA ASP A 48 1.35 23.17 -11.95
C ASP A 48 0.89 21.71 -11.91
N LYS A 49 1.55 20.76 -12.60
CA LYS A 49 1.16 19.35 -12.60
C LYS A 49 2.16 18.49 -11.83
N ASP A 50 1.71 17.87 -10.75
CA ASP A 50 2.51 16.94 -9.97
C ASP A 50 2.25 15.50 -10.46
N CYS A 51 2.97 15.12 -11.53
CA CYS A 51 2.73 13.87 -12.25
C CYS A 51 2.91 12.62 -11.37
N ALA A 52 3.93 12.58 -10.52
CA ALA A 52 4.16 11.48 -9.59
C ALA A 52 3.03 11.38 -8.55
N LEU A 53 2.55 12.52 -8.07
CA LEU A 53 1.42 12.59 -7.14
C LEU A 53 0.13 12.06 -7.76
N ASP A 54 -0.20 12.50 -8.97
CA ASP A 54 -1.37 12.02 -9.70
C ASP A 54 -1.27 10.52 -10.01
N ALA A 55 -0.09 10.04 -10.40
CA ALA A 55 0.15 8.62 -10.71
C ALA A 55 -0.05 7.74 -9.48
N VAL A 56 0.53 8.11 -8.34
CA VAL A 56 0.37 7.36 -7.07
C VAL A 56 -1.08 7.33 -6.64
N GLU A 57 -1.77 8.47 -6.67
CA GLU A 57 -3.18 8.52 -6.32
C GLU A 57 -4.02 7.65 -7.27
N ALA A 58 -3.78 7.72 -8.58
CA ALA A 58 -4.50 6.92 -9.58
C ALA A 58 -4.29 5.40 -9.38
N ALA A 59 -3.05 4.96 -9.13
CA ALA A 59 -2.74 3.55 -8.86
C ALA A 59 -3.49 3.03 -7.63
N VAL A 60 -3.39 3.76 -6.52
CA VAL A 60 -4.00 3.34 -5.25
C VAL A 60 -5.53 3.41 -5.34
N ARG A 61 -6.10 4.46 -5.97
CA ARG A 61 -7.55 4.55 -6.21
C ARG A 61 -8.08 3.39 -7.05
N SER A 62 -7.32 2.95 -8.06
CA SER A 62 -7.68 1.79 -8.87
C SER A 62 -7.78 0.54 -8.01
N MET A 63 -6.82 0.33 -7.11
CA MET A 63 -6.84 -0.82 -6.19
C MET A 63 -7.90 -0.68 -5.08
N GLU A 64 -8.22 0.54 -4.64
CA GLU A 64 -9.33 0.80 -3.70
C GLU A 64 -10.73 0.52 -4.29
N LEU A 65 -10.85 0.40 -5.61
CA LEU A 65 -12.11 0.05 -6.29
C LEU A 65 -12.25 -1.45 -6.54
N ASP A 66 -11.18 -2.23 -6.36
CA ASP A 66 -11.10 -3.63 -6.74
C ASP A 66 -11.13 -4.52 -5.49
N GLU A 67 -12.19 -5.33 -5.38
CA GLU A 67 -12.42 -6.25 -4.27
C GLU A 67 -11.32 -7.32 -4.10
N ALA A 68 -10.42 -7.48 -5.08
CA ALA A 68 -9.25 -8.33 -4.94
C ALA A 68 -8.26 -7.81 -3.88
N PHE A 69 -8.35 -6.53 -3.51
CA PHE A 69 -7.46 -5.87 -2.56
C PHE A 69 -8.15 -5.46 -1.27
N ASN A 70 -7.38 -5.36 -0.19
CA ASN A 70 -7.88 -4.95 1.12
C ASN A 70 -7.66 -3.44 1.33
N ALA A 71 -8.34 -2.64 0.51
CA ALA A 71 -8.42 -1.19 0.61
C ALA A 71 -9.71 -0.72 -0.06
N GLY A 72 -10.34 0.34 0.43
CA GLY A 72 -11.61 0.83 -0.17
C GLY A 72 -12.69 -0.26 -0.23
N TYR A 73 -13.24 -0.50 -1.41
CA TYR A 73 -14.15 -1.61 -1.71
C TYR A 73 -13.38 -2.93 -1.71
N GLY A 74 -13.63 -3.79 -0.72
CA GLY A 74 -12.84 -5.00 -0.47
C GLY A 74 -12.08 -4.98 0.87
N ALA A 75 -12.10 -3.84 1.57
CA ALA A 75 -11.53 -3.72 2.90
C ALA A 75 -12.08 -4.78 3.89
N CYS A 76 -11.19 -5.31 4.72
CA CYS A 76 -11.51 -6.28 5.75
C CYS A 76 -12.40 -5.68 6.85
N LEU A 77 -13.04 -6.56 7.61
CA LEU A 77 -13.97 -6.17 8.68
C LEU A 77 -13.30 -6.24 10.05
N ASN A 78 -13.60 -5.26 10.90
CA ASN A 78 -13.32 -5.31 12.33
C ASN A 78 -14.30 -6.27 13.06
N THR A 79 -14.13 -6.48 14.38
CA THR A 79 -14.99 -7.38 15.16
C THR A 79 -16.48 -6.98 15.16
N ASP A 80 -16.75 -5.69 14.97
CA ASP A 80 -18.08 -5.08 14.88
C ASP A 80 -18.71 -5.20 13.48
N GLN A 81 -18.05 -5.91 12.56
CA GLN A 81 -18.48 -6.12 11.17
C GLN A 81 -18.51 -4.83 10.35
N GLN A 82 -17.68 -3.86 10.72
CA GLN A 82 -17.54 -2.59 10.01
C GLN A 82 -16.19 -2.50 9.30
N VAL A 83 -16.16 -1.72 8.22
CA VAL A 83 -14.93 -1.31 7.54
C VAL A 83 -14.39 -0.05 8.24
N GLU A 84 -13.10 -0.04 8.54
CA GLU A 84 -12.36 1.13 8.99
C GLU A 84 -11.06 1.20 8.18
N MET A 85 -10.85 2.28 7.45
CA MET A 85 -9.74 2.38 6.51
C MET A 85 -8.71 3.40 6.95
N GLU A 86 -7.49 3.20 6.47
CA GLU A 86 -6.33 4.02 6.73
C GLU A 86 -5.60 4.26 5.41
N ALA A 87 -5.08 5.47 5.22
CA ALA A 87 -4.23 5.77 4.07
C ALA A 87 -3.24 6.88 4.42
N SER A 88 -2.10 6.85 3.75
CA SER A 88 -1.15 7.96 3.75
C SER A 88 -0.61 8.19 2.35
N LEU A 89 -0.26 9.46 2.10
CA LEU A 89 0.43 9.88 0.90
C LEU A 89 1.52 10.87 1.30
N MET A 90 2.72 10.70 0.77
CA MET A 90 3.88 11.54 1.06
C MET A 90 4.64 11.88 -0.22
N GLU A 91 4.98 13.15 -0.38
CA GLU A 91 5.85 13.64 -1.46
C GLU A 91 7.25 13.96 -0.92
N GLY A 92 8.28 13.55 -1.68
CA GLY A 92 9.67 13.58 -1.23
C GLY A 92 10.40 14.90 -1.48
N ARG A 93 9.80 15.88 -2.18
CA ARG A 93 10.45 17.16 -2.51
C ARG A 93 10.52 18.08 -1.31
N ASN A 94 9.41 18.24 -0.60
CA ASN A 94 9.32 19.05 0.61
C ASN A 94 8.86 18.23 1.82
N LEU A 95 8.79 16.90 1.69
CA LEU A 95 8.35 15.98 2.74
C LEU A 95 6.91 16.26 3.22
N ARG A 96 6.06 16.87 2.37
CA ARG A 96 4.65 17.05 2.71
C ARG A 96 3.97 15.69 2.74
N ALA A 97 3.07 15.52 3.69
CA ALA A 97 2.32 14.29 3.84
C ALA A 97 0.90 14.55 4.32
N GLY A 98 0.02 13.61 4.00
CA GLY A 98 -1.30 13.51 4.58
C GLY A 98 -1.55 12.06 4.98
N CYS A 99 -2.03 11.88 6.21
CA CYS A 99 -2.34 10.61 6.83
C CYS A 99 -3.77 10.67 7.40
N VAL A 100 -4.56 9.64 7.10
CA VAL A 100 -5.93 9.51 7.59
C VAL A 100 -6.15 8.11 8.13
N THR A 101 -6.92 8.00 9.20
CA THR A 101 -7.22 6.72 9.86
C THR A 101 -8.66 6.67 10.33
N LEU A 102 -9.19 5.47 10.53
CA LEU A 102 -10.55 5.21 10.97
C LEU A 102 -11.60 5.87 10.06
N LEU A 103 -11.33 5.95 8.76
CA LEU A 103 -12.28 6.43 7.77
C LEU A 103 -13.33 5.36 7.50
N GLN A 104 -14.58 5.80 7.32
CA GLN A 104 -15.72 4.93 7.02
C GLN A 104 -16.55 5.55 5.89
N ASP A 105 -17.29 4.72 5.15
CA ASP A 105 -18.30 5.18 4.17
C ASP A 105 -17.80 6.21 3.14
N VAL A 106 -16.52 6.12 2.74
CA VAL A 106 -15.92 6.88 1.64
C VAL A 106 -15.10 5.94 0.77
N MET A 107 -15.22 6.06 -0.55
CA MET A 107 -14.60 5.11 -1.47
C MET A 107 -13.06 5.17 -1.45
N HIS A 108 -12.50 6.38 -1.34
CA HIS A 108 -11.07 6.61 -1.59
C HIS A 108 -10.34 7.27 -0.42
N PRO A 109 -9.90 6.51 0.59
CA PRO A 109 -9.02 6.99 1.64
C PRO A 109 -7.78 7.74 1.14
N ILE A 110 -7.10 7.25 0.09
CA ILE A 110 -5.88 7.89 -0.43
C ILE A 110 -6.13 9.32 -0.95
N THR A 111 -7.29 9.55 -1.57
CA THR A 111 -7.70 10.88 -2.01
C THR A 111 -7.95 11.82 -0.83
N VAL A 112 -8.50 11.32 0.28
CA VAL A 112 -8.65 12.12 1.50
C VAL A 112 -7.29 12.46 2.10
N ALA A 113 -6.33 11.52 2.07
CA ALA A 113 -4.95 11.73 2.48
C ALA A 113 -4.27 12.83 1.65
N ARG A 114 -4.39 12.79 0.31
CA ARG A 114 -3.90 13.85 -0.59
C ARG A 114 -4.49 15.21 -0.25
N ARG A 115 -5.81 15.28 -0.07
CA ARG A 115 -6.50 16.55 0.26
C ARG A 115 -6.06 17.12 1.61
N LEU A 116 -5.74 16.28 2.59
CA LEU A 116 -5.14 16.72 3.86
C LEU A 116 -3.77 17.35 3.62
N MET A 117 -2.92 16.67 2.86
CA MET A 117 -1.57 17.14 2.49
C MET A 117 -1.63 18.51 1.79
N GLU A 118 -2.52 18.68 0.81
CA GLU A 118 -2.65 19.90 0.01
C GLU A 118 -3.20 21.10 0.79
N LYS A 119 -3.98 20.87 1.87
CA LYS A 119 -4.45 21.94 2.76
C LYS A 119 -3.37 22.49 3.70
N GLN A 120 -2.20 21.84 3.80
CA GLN A 120 -0.98 22.33 4.46
C GLN A 120 -1.11 22.78 5.93
N ARG A 121 -2.08 22.23 6.69
CA ARG A 121 -2.27 22.59 8.11
C ARG A 121 -1.85 21.50 9.09
N HIS A 122 -2.16 20.25 8.77
CA HIS A 122 -1.92 19.10 9.63
C HIS A 122 -1.49 17.92 8.75
N VAL A 123 -0.66 17.04 9.31
CA VAL A 123 -0.19 15.85 8.58
C VAL A 123 -1.10 14.65 8.85
N PHE A 124 -1.65 14.50 10.05
CA PHE A 124 -2.37 13.29 10.44
C PHE A 124 -3.64 13.61 11.22
N ILE A 125 -4.78 13.10 10.76
CA ILE A 125 -6.08 13.16 11.44
C ILE A 125 -6.78 11.79 11.41
N GLY A 126 -7.74 11.55 12.30
CA GLY A 126 -8.45 10.28 12.38
C GLY A 126 -9.94 10.40 12.72
N GLY A 127 -10.67 9.32 12.48
CA GLY A 127 -12.06 9.14 12.87
C GLY A 127 -12.98 10.23 12.32
N SER A 128 -13.83 10.79 13.19
CA SER A 128 -14.83 11.79 12.80
C SER A 128 -14.22 13.04 12.15
N ALA A 129 -13.01 13.45 12.55
CA ALA A 129 -12.32 14.59 11.95
C ALA A 129 -11.88 14.28 10.51
N ALA A 130 -11.36 13.07 10.26
CA ALA A 130 -11.03 12.61 8.91
C ALA A 130 -12.29 12.52 8.04
N GLN A 131 -13.40 12.04 8.60
CA GLN A 131 -14.69 12.00 7.90
C GLN A 131 -15.18 13.39 7.50
N GLN A 132 -15.12 14.36 8.41
CA GLN A 132 -15.52 15.75 8.14
C GLN A 132 -14.63 16.38 7.06
N LEU A 133 -13.32 16.11 7.08
CA LEU A 133 -12.43 16.54 6.01
C LEU A 133 -12.88 15.93 4.67
N ALA A 134 -13.10 14.62 4.62
CA ALA A 134 -13.49 13.93 3.39
C ALA A 134 -14.74 14.56 2.77
N LEU A 135 -15.81 14.74 3.57
CA LEU A 135 -17.07 15.30 3.07
C LEU A 135 -16.96 16.77 2.70
N SER A 136 -16.28 17.59 3.51
CA SER A 136 -16.10 19.02 3.22
C SER A 136 -15.18 19.30 2.02
N THR A 137 -14.47 18.28 1.52
CA THR A 137 -13.59 18.37 0.36
C THR A 137 -14.12 17.63 -0.87
N GLY A 138 -15.38 17.18 -0.83
CA GLY A 138 -16.07 16.63 -2.00
C GLY A 138 -16.05 15.11 -2.12
N SER A 139 -15.71 14.36 -1.06
CA SER A 139 -16.01 12.91 -1.05
C SER A 139 -17.51 12.68 -0.89
N GLU A 140 -18.05 11.76 -1.68
CA GLU A 140 -19.41 11.26 -1.48
C GLU A 140 -19.48 10.41 -0.21
N ARG A 141 -20.54 10.60 0.59
CA ARG A 141 -20.87 9.68 1.68
C ARG A 141 -21.59 8.48 1.10
N LEU A 142 -20.95 7.32 1.16
CA LEU A 142 -21.57 6.06 0.77
C LEU A 142 -22.63 5.64 1.80
N ARG A 143 -23.57 4.80 1.37
CA ARG A 143 -24.49 4.14 2.30
C ARG A 143 -23.71 3.20 3.23
N PRO A 144 -24.11 3.06 4.51
CA PRO A 144 -23.49 2.10 5.42
C PRO A 144 -23.40 0.70 4.80
N GLY A 145 -22.23 0.09 4.87
CA GLY A 145 -21.98 -1.25 4.33
C GLY A 145 -21.72 -1.31 2.82
N ALA A 146 -21.68 -0.18 2.10
CA ALA A 146 -21.37 -0.16 0.66
C ALA A 146 -19.98 -0.73 0.31
N LEU A 147 -19.04 -0.70 1.25
CA LEU A 147 -17.67 -1.21 1.09
C LEU A 147 -17.52 -2.69 1.47
N ILE A 148 -18.57 -3.29 2.04
CA ILE A 148 -18.53 -4.66 2.56
C ILE A 148 -18.80 -5.65 1.43
N THR A 149 -17.85 -6.54 1.18
CA THR A 149 -17.98 -7.65 0.23
C THR A 149 -18.34 -8.96 0.94
N ASP A 150 -18.90 -9.92 0.19
CA ASP A 150 -19.18 -11.24 0.74
C ASP A 150 -17.89 -11.99 1.10
N SER A 151 -16.80 -11.76 0.38
CA SER A 151 -15.48 -12.29 0.71
C SER A 151 -14.96 -11.78 2.06
N ALA A 152 -15.18 -10.50 2.39
CA ALA A 152 -14.79 -9.91 3.67
C ALA A 152 -15.66 -10.43 4.84
N LYS A 153 -16.97 -10.63 4.62
CA LYS A 153 -17.86 -11.29 5.60
C LYS A 153 -17.41 -12.71 5.91
N GLN A 154 -17.09 -13.48 4.87
CA GLN A 154 -16.64 -14.86 5.01
C GLN A 154 -15.33 -14.94 5.80
N ALA A 155 -14.36 -14.05 5.51
CA ALA A 155 -13.10 -14.02 6.25
C ALA A 155 -13.30 -13.69 7.74
N LEU A 156 -14.17 -12.73 8.07
CA LEU A 156 -14.50 -12.45 9.47
C LEU A 156 -15.20 -13.62 10.15
N HIS A 157 -16.06 -14.35 9.42
CA HIS A 157 -16.71 -15.54 9.93
C HIS A 157 -15.70 -16.64 10.27
N GLU A 158 -14.78 -16.93 9.36
CA GLU A 158 -13.68 -17.90 9.57
C GLU A 158 -12.78 -17.49 10.74
N PHE A 159 -12.40 -16.21 10.82
CA PHE A 159 -11.65 -15.67 11.96
C PHE A 159 -12.36 -15.93 13.29
N LYS A 160 -13.67 -15.67 13.37
CA LYS A 160 -14.47 -15.91 14.59
C LYS A 160 -14.57 -17.40 14.94
N GLN A 161 -14.66 -18.28 13.94
CA GLN A 161 -14.65 -19.73 14.16
C GLN A 161 -13.30 -20.21 14.73
N GLN A 162 -12.19 -19.73 14.19
CA GLN A 162 -10.85 -20.06 14.67
C GLN A 162 -10.65 -19.60 16.11
N GLN A 163 -11.07 -18.37 16.43
CA GLN A 163 -11.02 -17.85 17.80
C GLN A 163 -11.86 -18.69 18.77
N ALA A 164 -13.06 -19.10 18.37
CA ALA A 164 -13.92 -19.98 19.16
C ALA A 164 -13.32 -21.40 19.36
N ALA A 165 -12.52 -21.87 18.40
CA ALA A 165 -11.78 -23.12 18.49
C ALA A 165 -10.50 -23.01 19.35
N GLY A 166 -10.21 -21.84 19.93
CA GLY A 166 -9.02 -21.61 20.76
C GLY A 166 -7.73 -21.46 19.96
N ILE A 167 -7.82 -21.24 18.64
CA ILE A 167 -6.66 -20.95 17.80
C ILE A 167 -6.22 -19.51 18.09
N ASP A 168 -4.93 -19.33 18.33
CA ASP A 168 -4.34 -18.00 18.49
C ASP A 168 -4.47 -17.20 17.18
N THR A 169 -5.27 -16.15 17.25
CA THR A 169 -5.58 -15.21 16.15
C THR A 169 -4.99 -13.81 16.43
N THR A 170 -4.23 -13.66 17.52
CA THR A 170 -3.69 -12.38 18.02
C THR A 170 -2.69 -11.78 17.04
N TYR A 171 -2.12 -12.64 16.19
CA TYR A 171 -1.49 -12.27 14.95
C TYR A 171 -2.33 -12.94 13.87
N ALA A 172 -3.06 -12.18 13.07
CA ALA A 172 -3.50 -12.64 11.76
C ALA A 172 -2.26 -13.26 11.11
N ARG A 173 -2.14 -14.60 11.17
CA ARG A 173 -0.88 -15.31 10.95
C ARG A 173 -0.42 -15.07 9.53
N THR A 174 0.52 -14.16 9.38
CA THR A 174 1.29 -14.07 8.16
C THR A 174 2.43 -15.10 8.26
N GLU A 175 2.17 -16.38 7.98
CA GLU A 175 3.18 -17.20 7.25
C GLU A 175 4.25 -18.00 8.05
N LEU A 176 3.99 -18.60 9.22
CA LEU A 176 5.00 -19.49 9.88
C LEU A 176 4.55 -20.91 10.28
N ASP A 177 3.31 -21.33 9.97
CA ASP A 177 2.88 -22.73 10.16
C ASP A 177 2.25 -23.30 8.87
N ASP A 178 2.45 -24.59 8.60
CA ASP A 178 1.86 -25.38 7.49
C ASP A 178 0.31 -25.44 7.50
N ALA A 179 -0.33 -24.88 8.53
CA ALA A 179 -1.78 -24.84 8.67
C ALA A 179 -2.35 -23.67 7.85
N ARG A 180 -2.66 -23.96 6.58
CA ARG A 180 -3.42 -23.09 5.65
C ARG A 180 -4.65 -22.49 6.32
N THR A 181 -4.54 -21.25 6.76
CA THR A 181 -5.67 -20.45 7.24
C THR A 181 -5.39 -19.02 6.82
N ASP A 182 -6.28 -18.44 6.02
CA ASP A 182 -6.13 -17.14 5.31
C ASP A 182 -6.65 -15.98 6.18
N PRO A 183 -5.79 -15.28 6.92
CA PRO A 183 -6.12 -13.95 7.42
C PRO A 183 -5.96 -12.94 6.27
N LYS A 184 -7.07 -12.62 5.61
CA LYS A 184 -7.14 -11.61 4.55
C LYS A 184 -6.72 -10.23 5.11
N GLY A 185 -5.58 -9.71 4.63
CA GLY A 185 -4.98 -8.48 5.13
C GLY A 185 -4.00 -7.83 4.15
N ASP A 186 -4.42 -7.59 2.90
CA ASP A 186 -3.50 -7.11 1.86
C ASP A 186 -3.58 -5.59 1.62
N THR A 187 -2.76 -4.85 2.36
CA THR A 187 -2.48 -3.41 2.13
C THR A 187 -2.00 -3.19 0.70
N VAL A 188 -2.44 -2.10 0.08
CA VAL A 188 -2.00 -1.70 -1.27
C VAL A 188 -1.12 -0.47 -1.20
N GLY A 189 -0.24 -0.31 -2.17
CA GLY A 189 0.59 0.88 -2.23
C GLY A 189 1.32 1.05 -3.54
N ALA A 190 1.83 2.26 -3.74
CA ALA A 190 2.49 2.71 -4.95
C ALA A 190 3.64 3.65 -4.60
N VAL A 191 4.75 3.50 -5.34
CA VAL A 191 5.88 4.40 -5.36
C VAL A 191 6.07 4.85 -6.81
N ALA A 192 6.07 6.16 -7.04
CA ALA A 192 6.34 6.72 -8.36
C ALA A 192 7.50 7.71 -8.29
N MET A 193 8.32 7.74 -9.34
CA MET A 193 9.31 8.78 -9.60
C MET A 193 9.02 9.39 -10.98
N ASP A 194 8.88 10.71 -11.06
CA ASP A 194 8.71 11.40 -12.34
C ASP A 194 10.05 11.70 -13.04
N ARG A 195 9.97 12.27 -14.25
CA ARG A 195 11.13 12.70 -15.06
C ARG A 195 12.02 13.77 -14.38
N HIS A 196 11.53 14.41 -13.33
CA HIS A 196 12.23 15.42 -12.55
C HIS A 196 12.88 14.83 -11.29
N GLY A 197 12.73 13.53 -11.06
CA GLY A 197 13.20 12.86 -9.85
C GLY A 197 12.31 13.13 -8.64
N HIS A 198 11.07 13.59 -8.86
CA HIS A 198 10.10 13.74 -7.77
C HIS A 198 9.55 12.36 -7.39
N ILE A 199 9.78 11.96 -6.15
CA ILE A 199 9.29 10.70 -5.60
C ILE A 199 8.04 10.95 -4.77
N VAL A 200 7.00 10.16 -5.02
CA VAL A 200 5.78 10.14 -4.22
C VAL A 200 5.48 8.71 -3.82
N VAL A 201 4.97 8.54 -2.60
CA VAL A 201 4.51 7.25 -2.09
C VAL A 201 3.09 7.38 -1.55
N GLY A 202 2.27 6.37 -1.81
CA GLY A 202 0.92 6.27 -1.29
C GLY A 202 0.60 4.84 -0.89
N THR A 203 -0.06 4.67 0.26
CA THR A 203 -0.41 3.38 0.84
C THR A 203 -1.81 3.45 1.42
N SER A 204 -2.63 2.42 1.21
CA SER A 204 -4.03 2.35 1.67
C SER A 204 -4.37 0.94 2.16
N THR A 205 -5.18 0.84 3.22
CA THR A 205 -5.54 -0.44 3.83
C THR A 205 -6.89 -0.43 4.53
N GLY A 206 -7.57 -1.58 4.56
CA GLY A 206 -8.64 -1.90 5.50
C GLY A 206 -8.14 -2.39 6.87
N GLY A 207 -6.84 -2.60 7.03
CA GLY A 207 -6.22 -3.18 8.22
C GLY A 207 -6.17 -4.71 8.17
N ILE A 208 -6.39 -5.36 9.31
CA ILE A 208 -6.42 -6.83 9.42
C ILE A 208 -7.83 -7.32 9.77
N THR A 209 -8.22 -8.46 9.20
CA THR A 209 -9.51 -9.10 9.49
C THR A 209 -9.63 -9.39 10.99
N GLY A 210 -10.78 -9.04 11.58
CA GLY A 210 -11.02 -9.27 13.01
C GLY A 210 -10.29 -8.28 13.93
N LYS A 211 -9.74 -7.19 13.39
CA LYS A 211 -9.16 -6.12 14.21
C LYS A 211 -10.17 -5.55 15.21
N TRP A 212 -9.66 -5.09 16.35
CA TRP A 212 -10.45 -4.27 17.26
C TRP A 212 -10.90 -2.98 16.56
N PRO A 213 -12.14 -2.51 16.78
CA PRO A 213 -12.58 -1.21 16.31
C PRO A 213 -11.64 -0.12 16.81
N GLY A 214 -11.22 0.79 15.92
CA GLY A 214 -10.23 1.80 16.26
C GLY A 214 -8.77 1.34 16.19
N ARG A 215 -8.46 0.09 15.83
CA ARG A 215 -7.07 -0.36 15.60
C ARG A 215 -6.48 0.39 14.41
N ILE A 216 -5.27 0.90 14.59
CA ILE A 216 -4.47 1.61 13.59
C ILE A 216 -3.22 0.77 13.28
N GLY A 217 -2.94 0.57 11.99
CA GLY A 217 -1.75 -0.12 11.50
C GLY A 217 -0.59 0.79 11.14
N ASP A 218 0.36 0.25 10.37
CA ASP A 218 1.55 0.92 9.89
C ASP A 218 1.29 1.93 8.78
N THR A 219 0.28 1.69 7.94
CA THR A 219 -0.04 2.47 6.74
C THR A 219 -0.06 3.99 6.98
N PRO A 220 -0.76 4.55 7.98
CA PRO A 220 -0.79 5.99 8.19
C PRO A 220 0.43 6.54 8.95
N LEU A 221 1.35 5.68 9.42
CA LEU A 221 2.52 6.09 10.17
C LEU A 221 3.73 6.27 9.25
N LEU A 222 4.16 7.53 9.10
CA LEU A 222 5.31 7.88 8.28
C LEU A 222 6.59 7.20 8.82
N GLY A 223 7.33 6.55 7.92
CA GLY A 223 8.54 5.79 8.25
C GLY A 223 8.26 4.34 8.65
N CYS A 224 6.99 3.97 8.79
CA CYS A 224 6.52 2.60 8.93
C CYS A 224 5.97 2.11 7.59
N GLY A 225 4.70 2.42 7.30
CA GLY A 225 3.96 2.00 6.10
C GLY A 225 4.35 2.76 4.83
N THR A 226 4.72 4.03 5.00
CA THR A 226 4.88 4.99 3.90
C THR A 226 6.01 5.95 4.21
N TYR A 227 6.92 6.17 3.27
CA TYR A 227 7.88 7.28 3.36
C TYR A 227 8.42 7.66 1.99
N ALA A 228 8.64 8.95 1.76
CA ALA A 228 9.25 9.49 0.54
C ALA A 228 10.27 10.59 0.88
N ASP A 229 11.44 10.54 0.26
CA ASP A 229 12.47 11.58 0.32
C ASP A 229 13.22 11.59 -1.03
N ASN A 230 13.15 12.69 -1.78
CA ASN A 230 13.81 12.80 -3.09
C ASN A 230 15.33 12.62 -3.02
N THR A 231 15.94 12.83 -1.86
CA THR A 231 17.38 12.68 -1.66
C THR A 231 17.81 11.23 -1.42
N ILE A 232 16.87 10.32 -1.15
CA ILE A 232 17.14 8.91 -0.81
C ILE A 232 16.33 7.96 -1.69
N GLY A 233 15.00 8.05 -1.63
CA GLY A 233 14.06 7.09 -2.21
C GLY A 233 12.65 7.18 -1.61
N GLY A 234 11.76 6.30 -2.07
CA GLY A 234 10.42 6.09 -1.54
C GLY A 234 10.16 4.63 -1.25
N VAL A 235 9.42 4.36 -0.16
CA VAL A 235 9.09 3.00 0.30
C VAL A 235 7.62 2.91 0.70
N SER A 236 6.93 1.91 0.15
CA SER A 236 5.62 1.46 0.61
C SER A 236 5.73 0.04 1.16
N THR A 237 5.14 -0.23 2.32
CA THR A 237 5.20 -1.55 2.98
C THR A 237 3.83 -2.19 3.14
N THR A 238 3.83 -3.51 3.32
CA THR A 238 2.64 -4.33 3.57
C THR A 238 2.98 -5.52 4.46
N GLY A 239 2.00 -6.05 5.18
CA GLY A 239 2.13 -7.24 6.00
C GLY A 239 1.63 -7.01 7.42
N HIS A 240 2.31 -7.61 8.40
CA HIS A 240 1.89 -7.49 9.79
C HIS A 240 2.22 -6.10 10.37
N GLY A 241 1.20 -5.23 10.40
CA GLY A 241 1.36 -3.81 10.75
C GLY A 241 2.02 -3.54 12.10
N GLU A 242 1.72 -4.32 13.15
CA GLU A 242 2.34 -4.16 14.46
C GLU A 242 3.85 -4.43 14.42
N THR A 243 4.29 -5.40 13.62
CA THR A 243 5.71 -5.67 13.41
C THR A 243 6.37 -4.53 12.62
N ILE A 244 5.74 -4.09 11.53
CA ILE A 244 6.24 -2.99 10.67
C ILE A 244 6.39 -1.70 11.49
N MET A 245 5.39 -1.35 12.30
CA MET A 245 5.42 -0.18 13.19
C MET A 245 6.51 -0.26 14.25
N ARG A 246 6.65 -1.40 14.93
CA ARG A 246 7.67 -1.56 15.98
C ARG A 246 9.09 -1.55 15.40
N TYR A 247 9.24 -1.91 14.13
CA TYR A 247 10.53 -1.92 13.44
C TYR A 247 10.85 -0.60 12.72
N ASN A 248 9.85 0.20 12.30
CA ASN A 248 9.99 1.32 11.35
C ASN A 248 10.58 0.86 10.01
N LEU A 249 9.95 -0.12 9.36
CA LEU A 249 10.51 -0.79 8.17
C LEU A 249 10.88 0.17 7.04
N ALA A 250 9.96 1.04 6.58
CA ALA A 250 10.24 1.97 5.49
C ALA A 250 11.46 2.86 5.77
N GLN A 251 11.53 3.45 6.98
CA GLN A 251 12.64 4.33 7.32
C GLN A 251 13.97 3.58 7.43
N ARG A 252 13.97 2.33 7.88
CA ARG A 252 15.20 1.53 7.98
C ARG A 252 15.72 1.10 6.63
N ILE A 253 14.83 0.79 5.68
CA ILE A 253 15.19 0.55 4.28
C ILE A 253 15.88 1.79 3.71
N LEU A 254 15.27 2.97 3.84
CA LEU A 254 15.87 4.22 3.35
C LEU A 254 17.18 4.57 4.06
N ALA A 255 17.27 4.37 5.38
CA ALA A 255 18.50 4.55 6.13
C ALA A 255 19.62 3.59 5.67
N ALA A 256 19.28 2.36 5.27
CA ALA A 256 20.24 1.42 4.71
C ALA A 256 20.75 1.86 3.33
N ILE A 257 19.89 2.44 2.48
CA ILE A 257 20.31 3.07 1.22
C ILE A 257 21.24 4.25 1.52
N GLN A 258 20.79 5.19 2.36
CA GLN A 258 21.50 6.45 2.63
C GLN A 258 22.84 6.25 3.34
N HIS A 259 22.90 5.40 4.37
CA HIS A 259 24.06 5.34 5.26
C HIS A 259 24.94 4.11 5.04
N LYS A 260 24.43 3.05 4.41
CA LYS A 260 25.20 1.84 4.07
C LYS A 260 25.50 1.73 2.58
N GLY A 261 24.93 2.61 1.73
CA GLY A 261 25.14 2.59 0.28
C GLY A 261 24.57 1.35 -0.41
N LEU A 262 23.55 0.71 0.19
CA LEU A 262 22.89 -0.44 -0.42
C LEU A 262 22.00 0.00 -1.59
N SER A 263 21.85 -0.87 -2.59
CA SER A 263 20.82 -0.69 -3.62
C SER A 263 19.42 -0.84 -3.02
N ALA A 264 18.40 -0.31 -3.73
CA ALA A 264 17.00 -0.47 -3.34
C ALA A 264 16.63 -1.94 -3.02
N GLN A 265 16.98 -2.89 -3.90
CA GLN A 265 16.75 -4.32 -3.68
C GLN A 265 17.49 -4.85 -2.44
N ALA A 266 18.79 -4.59 -2.30
CA ALA A 266 19.58 -5.12 -1.19
C ALA A 266 19.13 -4.55 0.17
N ALA A 267 18.72 -3.28 0.20
CA ALA A 267 18.17 -2.65 1.39
C ALA A 267 16.81 -3.25 1.78
N ALA A 268 15.92 -3.48 0.81
CA ALA A 268 14.63 -4.12 1.02
C ALA A 268 14.82 -5.54 1.58
N ASP A 269 15.65 -6.36 0.94
CA ASP A 269 15.93 -7.74 1.36
C ASP A 269 16.49 -7.80 2.78
N GLN A 270 17.49 -6.97 3.07
CA GLN A 270 18.13 -6.97 4.38
C GLN A 270 17.15 -6.57 5.48
N GLU A 271 16.44 -5.45 5.33
CA GLU A 271 15.62 -4.94 6.43
C GLU A 271 14.31 -5.72 6.60
N CYS A 272 13.71 -6.28 5.53
CA CYS A 272 12.59 -7.22 5.64
C CYS A 272 13.01 -8.49 6.42
N GLN A 273 14.15 -9.09 6.09
CA GLN A 273 14.67 -10.26 6.80
C GLN A 273 15.02 -9.95 8.26
N LEU A 274 15.66 -8.81 8.52
CA LEU A 274 16.02 -8.39 9.88
C LEU A 274 14.77 -8.12 10.74
N MET A 275 13.73 -7.52 10.17
CA MET A 275 12.45 -7.30 10.84
C MET A 275 11.85 -8.64 11.29
N THR A 276 11.67 -9.58 10.36
CA THR A 276 11.13 -10.93 10.64
C THR A 276 11.97 -11.67 11.67
N LYS A 277 13.30 -11.67 11.53
CA LYS A 277 14.20 -12.33 12.49
C LYS A 277 14.14 -11.73 13.89
N ARG A 278 13.96 -10.41 14.00
CA ARG A 278 14.03 -9.67 15.28
C ARG A 278 12.71 -9.73 16.06
N ILE A 279 11.59 -9.55 15.37
CA ILE A 279 10.28 -9.31 15.99
C ILE A 279 9.32 -10.49 15.74
N GLY A 280 9.58 -11.32 14.74
CA GLY A 280 8.60 -12.27 14.21
C GLY A 280 7.57 -11.59 13.32
N GLY A 281 6.69 -12.39 12.72
CA GLY A 281 5.79 -11.93 11.67
C GLY A 281 6.51 -11.68 10.34
N THR A 282 5.73 -11.52 9.29
CA THR A 282 6.25 -11.31 7.94
C THR A 282 5.66 -10.04 7.32
N GLY A 283 6.25 -9.62 6.22
CA GLY A 283 5.78 -8.49 5.44
C GLY A 283 6.62 -8.31 4.19
N GLY A 284 6.38 -7.22 3.48
CA GLY A 284 7.11 -6.85 2.29
C GLY A 284 7.15 -5.36 2.08
N ALA A 285 8.00 -4.97 1.14
CA ALA A 285 8.23 -3.59 0.76
C ALA A 285 8.51 -3.50 -0.73
N ILE A 286 8.01 -2.41 -1.32
CA ILE A 286 8.45 -1.92 -2.62
C ILE A 286 9.24 -0.63 -2.42
N VAL A 287 10.30 -0.46 -3.20
CA VAL A 287 11.28 0.60 -3.04
C VAL A 287 11.64 1.17 -4.41
N VAL A 288 11.66 2.50 -4.51
CA VAL A 288 12.30 3.22 -5.62
C VAL A 288 13.34 4.16 -5.01
N ASP A 289 14.62 4.01 -5.32
CA ASP A 289 15.66 4.93 -4.86
C ASP A 289 15.72 6.22 -5.72
N HIS A 290 16.48 7.22 -5.27
CA HIS A 290 16.61 8.52 -5.94
C HIS A 290 17.24 8.49 -7.34
N ILE A 291 17.81 7.35 -7.77
CA ILE A 291 18.31 7.16 -9.14
C ILE A 291 17.37 6.29 -9.99
N GLY A 292 16.23 5.86 -9.44
CA GLY A 292 15.24 5.02 -10.11
C GLY A 292 15.51 3.51 -10.00
N GLY A 293 16.40 3.09 -9.11
CA GLY A 293 16.62 1.69 -8.78
C GLY A 293 15.41 1.10 -8.05
N LEU A 294 15.04 -0.13 -8.42
CA LEU A 294 13.89 -0.84 -7.86
C LEU A 294 14.31 -1.82 -6.76
N GLY A 295 13.46 -1.96 -5.74
CA GLY A 295 13.55 -3.02 -4.74
C GLY A 295 12.18 -3.62 -4.48
N ILE A 296 12.08 -4.94 -4.56
CA ILE A 296 10.84 -5.69 -4.29
C ILE A 296 11.24 -6.85 -3.38
N SER A 297 10.81 -6.82 -2.12
CA SER A 297 11.19 -7.83 -1.16
C SER A 297 10.06 -8.15 -0.21
N PHE A 298 9.92 -9.42 0.15
CA PHE A 298 8.94 -9.88 1.10
C PHE A 298 9.44 -11.12 1.84
N THR A 299 9.03 -11.30 3.09
CA THR A 299 9.27 -12.50 3.90
C THR A 299 8.02 -13.36 4.04
N SER A 300 6.88 -12.87 3.57
CA SER A 300 5.65 -13.67 3.42
C SER A 300 5.81 -14.71 2.32
N HIS A 301 4.86 -15.62 2.17
CA HIS A 301 4.87 -16.62 1.09
C HIS A 301 4.65 -15.94 -0.26
N ARG A 302 3.73 -14.98 -0.33
CA ARG A 302 3.43 -14.22 -1.54
C ARG A 302 3.36 -12.72 -1.28
N MET A 303 3.63 -11.95 -2.32
CA MET A 303 3.31 -10.52 -2.38
C MET A 303 3.00 -10.17 -3.83
N ALA A 304 1.78 -9.68 -4.11
CA ALA A 304 1.45 -9.23 -5.46
C ALA A 304 2.15 -7.90 -5.73
N TRP A 305 2.86 -7.78 -6.85
CA TRP A 305 3.56 -6.56 -7.25
C TRP A 305 3.55 -6.37 -8.77
N GLY A 306 3.79 -5.13 -9.20
CA GLY A 306 4.02 -4.83 -10.60
C GLY A 306 4.67 -3.47 -10.83
N TYR A 307 5.37 -3.31 -11.94
CA TYR A 307 5.92 -2.04 -12.40
C TYR A 307 5.89 -1.93 -13.92
N VAL A 308 6.04 -0.71 -14.43
CA VAL A 308 6.19 -0.46 -15.87
C VAL A 308 7.61 0.00 -16.16
N GLN A 309 8.23 -0.62 -17.16
CA GLN A 309 9.54 -0.22 -17.66
C GLN A 309 9.63 -0.48 -19.16
N ASP A 310 10.12 0.51 -19.92
CA ASP A 310 10.41 0.39 -21.36
C ASP A 310 9.22 -0.17 -22.19
N GLY A 311 7.98 0.23 -21.84
CA GLY A 311 6.76 -0.22 -22.52
C GLY A 311 6.33 -1.65 -22.18
N ILE A 312 6.86 -2.22 -21.10
CA ILE A 312 6.57 -3.56 -20.61
C ILE A 312 6.01 -3.46 -19.19
N ILE A 313 4.95 -4.21 -18.92
CA ILE A 313 4.46 -4.46 -17.56
C ILE A 313 5.21 -5.67 -17.03
N HIS A 314 5.96 -5.47 -15.94
CA HIS A 314 6.56 -6.53 -15.14
C HIS A 314 5.70 -6.76 -13.91
N TYR A 315 5.44 -8.03 -13.56
CA TYR A 315 4.60 -8.36 -12.42
C TYR A 315 4.95 -9.74 -11.86
N GLY A 316 4.52 -9.99 -10.63
CA GLY A 316 4.73 -11.27 -9.96
C GLY A 316 3.98 -11.37 -8.65
N ILE A 317 3.97 -12.57 -8.09
CA ILE A 317 3.38 -12.86 -6.79
C ILE A 317 4.24 -13.78 -5.94
N ASP A 318 4.89 -14.75 -6.57
CA ASP A 318 5.74 -15.73 -5.93
C ASP A 318 7.20 -15.24 -5.84
N HIS A 319 7.96 -15.81 -4.91
CA HIS A 319 9.39 -15.55 -4.79
C HIS A 319 10.14 -15.92 -6.08
N ASN A 320 11.02 -15.03 -6.52
CA ASN A 320 11.83 -15.18 -7.74
C ASN A 320 11.02 -15.30 -9.04
N GLU A 321 9.72 -15.01 -9.01
CA GLU A 321 8.90 -14.90 -10.20
C GLU A 321 9.12 -13.53 -10.86
N MET A 322 9.16 -13.48 -12.19
CA MET A 322 9.10 -12.23 -12.95
C MET A 322 8.38 -12.50 -14.27
N LEU A 323 7.09 -12.20 -14.29
CA LEU A 323 6.27 -12.26 -15.49
C LEU A 323 6.33 -10.92 -16.22
N GLN A 324 6.08 -10.96 -17.53
CA GLN A 324 6.09 -9.77 -18.37
C GLN A 324 5.03 -9.83 -19.46
N GLU A 325 4.42 -8.68 -19.77
CA GLU A 325 3.57 -8.50 -20.94
C GLU A 325 3.74 -7.09 -21.52
N PRO A 326 3.52 -6.88 -22.84
CA PRO A 326 3.55 -5.55 -23.42
C PRO A 326 2.55 -4.61 -22.73
N PHE A 327 2.97 -3.37 -22.48
CA PHE A 327 2.06 -2.33 -22.00
C PHE A 327 1.12 -1.94 -23.15
N THR A 328 -0.13 -2.38 -23.05
CA THR A 328 -1.21 -1.98 -23.95
C THR A 328 -2.15 -1.03 -23.22
N THR A 329 -2.36 0.14 -23.82
CA THR A 329 -3.31 1.19 -23.37
C THR A 329 -4.75 0.75 -23.57
#